data_AF-K9WY45-F1
#
_entry.id   AF-K9WY45-F1
#
_cell.length_a   1.000
_cell.length_b   1.000
_cell.length_c   1.000
_cell.angle_alpha   90.00
_cell.angle_beta   90.00
_cell.angle_gamma   90.00
#
_symmetry.space_group_name_H-M   'P 1'
#
loop_
_entity.id
_entity.type
_entity.pdbx_description
1 polymer ?
#
loop_
_entity_poly.entity_id
_entity_poly.type
_entity_poly.pdbx_seq_one_letter_code
_entity_poly.pdbx_strand_id
1 'polypeptide(L)'
;MSDDLACMIYADINENELAEKLRRLLSQKNYNASFFLDDNEILVIKNLSFDSIQRQQFPDGFLYFQQIIEIFPDETKTVSLENQIALVSRILQYLWSEGVPAVAACDYENKLPNNGGYKNTVIPWVNSERTKAHKYQD
;
A
#
# COMPACT_ATOMS: atom_id res chain seq x y z
N MET A 1 -8.71 16.25 -16.64
CA MET A 1 -8.27 15.92 -15.26
C MET A 1 -8.63 14.47 -15.08
N SER A 2 -7.64 13.58 -15.06
CA SER A 2 -7.88 12.14 -15.06
C SER A 2 -7.89 11.63 -13.63
N ASP A 3 -9.08 11.64 -13.01
CA ASP A 3 -9.33 10.86 -11.78
C ASP A 3 -8.98 9.37 -12.00
N ASP A 4 -8.94 8.92 -13.26
CA ASP A 4 -8.56 7.58 -13.75
C ASP A 4 -7.17 7.07 -13.29
N LEU A 5 -6.32 7.91 -12.69
CA LEU A 5 -4.99 7.52 -12.20
C LEU A 5 -4.86 7.43 -10.68
N ALA A 6 -5.88 7.86 -9.93
CA ALA A 6 -5.84 7.78 -8.47
C ALA A 6 -5.71 6.32 -8.00
N CYS A 7 -4.97 6.12 -6.91
CA CYS A 7 -4.85 4.81 -6.27
C CYS A 7 -4.85 4.94 -4.76
N MET A 8 -5.55 4.02 -4.12
CA MET A 8 -5.52 3.85 -2.67
C MET A 8 -4.72 2.59 -2.33
N ILE A 9 -3.80 2.68 -1.38
CA ILE A 9 -3.15 1.51 -0.78
C ILE A 9 -3.64 1.40 0.66
N TYR A 10 -4.36 0.31 0.94
CA TYR A 10 -4.73 -0.08 2.29
C TYR A 10 -3.54 -0.79 2.92
N ALA A 11 -3.10 -0.35 4.10
CA ALA A 11 -1.94 -0.91 4.79
C ALA A 11 -2.23 -1.18 6.27
N ASP A 12 -1.95 -2.40 6.73
CA ASP A 12 -2.15 -2.80 8.13
C ASP A 12 -0.89 -2.53 8.95
N ILE A 13 -0.73 -1.27 9.31
CA ILE A 13 0.42 -0.74 10.03
C ILE A 13 -0.04 0.48 10.83
N ASN A 14 0.60 0.77 11.96
CA ASN A 14 0.27 2.00 12.69
C ASN A 14 0.87 3.24 11.99
N GLU A 15 0.28 4.41 12.22
CA GLU A 15 0.67 5.69 11.61
C GLU A 15 2.16 6.02 11.75
N ASN A 16 2.73 5.85 12.95
CA ASN A 16 4.13 6.21 13.22
C ASN A 16 5.10 5.30 12.46
N GLU A 17 4.83 3.99 12.44
CA GLU A 17 5.67 3.03 11.73
C GLU A 17 5.55 3.21 10.21
N LEU A 18 4.37 3.51 9.70
CA LEU A 18 4.17 3.83 8.29
C LEU A 18 4.95 5.08 7.89
N ALA A 19 4.87 6.15 8.70
CA ALA A 19 5.62 7.39 8.47
C ALA A 19 7.14 7.13 8.40
N GLU A 20 7.70 6.35 9.33
CA GLU A 20 9.11 5.98 9.31
C GLU A 20 9.50 5.15 8.07
N LYS A 21 8.64 4.20 7.68
CA LYS A 21 8.86 3.40 6.47
C LYS A 21 8.82 4.27 5.21
N LEU A 22 7.86 5.17 5.08
CA LEU A 22 7.76 6.10 3.95
C LEU A 22 8.93 7.10 3.93
N ARG A 23 9.36 7.66 5.06
CA ARG A 23 10.58 8.49 5.15
C ARG A 23 11.79 7.78 4.57
N ARG A 24 12.00 6.52 4.95
CA ARG A 24 13.10 5.67 4.44
C ARG A 24 12.98 5.43 2.95
N LEU A 25 11.79 5.06 2.45
CA LEU A 25 11.57 4.80 1.03
C LEU A 25 11.83 6.04 0.17
N LEU A 26 11.46 7.21 0.67
CA LEU A 26 11.44 8.45 -0.09
C LEU A 26 12.67 9.32 0.13
N SER A 27 13.56 8.92 1.05
CA SER A 27 14.70 9.73 1.49
C SER A 27 14.29 11.14 1.94
N GLN A 28 13.05 11.31 2.41
CA GLN A 28 12.55 12.60 2.88
C GLN A 28 12.89 12.80 4.35
N LYS A 29 13.48 13.96 4.65
CA LYS A 29 13.89 14.33 6.01
C LYS A 29 12.72 14.68 6.92
N ASN A 30 11.60 15.13 6.34
CA ASN A 30 10.38 15.49 7.05
C ASN A 30 9.22 14.77 6.39
N TYR A 31 8.43 14.05 7.19
CA TYR A 31 7.16 13.49 6.74
C TYR A 31 6.04 14.32 7.32
N ASN A 32 5.18 14.80 6.44
CA ASN A 32 3.86 15.33 6.74
C ASN A 32 2.83 14.31 6.25
N ALA A 33 1.61 14.35 6.77
CA ALA A 33 0.55 13.45 6.32
C ALA A 33 0.21 13.63 4.82
N SER A 34 0.46 14.80 4.24
CA SER A 34 0.45 15.06 2.79
C SER A 34 1.83 15.53 2.34
N PHE A 35 2.32 15.00 1.22
CA PHE A 35 3.57 15.39 0.58
C PHE A 35 3.57 15.05 -0.91
N PHE A 36 4.48 15.67 -1.66
CA PHE A 36 4.66 15.40 -3.08
C PHE A 36 5.85 14.47 -3.35
N LEU A 37 5.70 13.61 -4.36
CA LEU A 37 6.71 12.70 -4.84
C LEU A 37 6.46 12.35 -6.32
N ASP A 38 7.48 12.48 -7.17
CA ASP A 38 7.43 12.11 -8.59
C ASP A 38 6.16 12.64 -9.29
N ASP A 39 5.86 13.94 -9.11
CA ASP A 39 4.69 14.65 -9.62
C ASP A 39 3.32 14.10 -9.13
N ASN A 40 3.32 13.37 -8.01
CA ASN A 40 2.12 12.90 -7.33
C ASN A 40 2.00 13.54 -5.96
N GLU A 41 0.77 13.84 -5.56
CA GLU A 41 0.45 14.09 -4.17
C GLU A 41 0.12 12.75 -3.49
N ILE A 42 0.70 12.56 -2.31
CA ILE A 42 0.51 11.40 -1.47
C ILE A 42 -0.07 11.88 -0.15
N LEU A 43 -1.24 11.36 0.20
CA LEU A 43 -1.91 11.61 1.46
C LEU A 43 -1.99 10.29 2.25
N VAL A 44 -1.65 10.34 3.53
CA VAL A 44 -1.80 9.22 4.45
C VAL A 44 -2.87 9.54 5.47
N ILE A 45 -3.91 8.72 5.48
CA ILE A 45 -5.07 8.87 6.36
C ILE A 45 -5.32 7.59 7.16
N LYS A 46 -5.98 7.77 8.31
CA LYS A 46 -6.52 6.65 9.09
C LYS A 46 -7.74 6.10 8.38
N ASN A 47 -7.81 4.78 8.26
CA ASN A 47 -9.02 4.14 7.78
C ASN A 47 -10.10 4.18 8.87
N LEU A 48 -11.17 4.93 8.64
CA LEU A 48 -12.30 5.01 9.58
C LEU A 48 -13.08 3.70 9.68
N SER A 49 -12.94 2.83 8.68
CA SER A 49 -13.50 1.48 8.68
C SER A 49 -12.57 0.46 9.35
N PHE A 50 -11.47 0.87 9.99
CA PHE A 50 -10.59 -0.06 10.69
C PHE A 50 -11.37 -0.93 11.69
N ASP A 51 -11.20 -2.25 11.57
CA ASP A 51 -11.76 -3.24 12.48
C ASP A 51 -10.73 -4.35 12.72
N SER A 52 -10.37 -4.56 13.99
CA SER A 52 -9.28 -5.45 14.38
C SER A 52 -9.56 -6.93 14.10
N ILE A 53 -10.83 -7.31 13.95
CA ILE A 53 -11.31 -8.66 13.66
C ILE A 53 -11.48 -8.83 12.14
N GLN A 54 -12.21 -7.92 11.49
CA GLN A 54 -12.50 -8.03 10.06
C GLN A 54 -11.24 -7.96 9.20
N ARG A 55 -10.23 -7.18 9.61
CA ARG A 55 -8.93 -7.09 8.90
C ARG A 55 -8.20 -8.42 8.74
N GLN A 56 -8.55 -9.42 9.53
CA GLN A 56 -7.92 -10.74 9.49
C GLN A 56 -8.49 -11.61 8.36
N GLN A 57 -9.68 -11.29 7.86
CA GLN A 57 -10.35 -12.10 6.83
C GLN A 57 -9.66 -11.94 5.48
N PHE A 58 -9.43 -13.04 4.78
CA PHE A 58 -8.88 -13.02 3.44
C PHE A 58 -9.98 -13.38 2.42
N PRO A 59 -10.08 -12.69 1.27
CA PRO A 59 -9.21 -11.61 0.80
C PRO A 59 -9.70 -10.21 1.17
N ASP A 60 -10.95 -10.04 1.60
CA ASP A 60 -11.61 -8.72 1.66
C ASP A 60 -11.31 -7.93 2.94
N GLY A 61 -10.60 -8.52 3.90
CA GLY A 61 -10.20 -7.86 5.15
C GLY A 61 -9.31 -6.63 4.94
N PHE A 62 -8.67 -6.47 3.78
CA PHE A 62 -7.86 -5.27 3.50
C PHE A 62 -8.66 -3.96 3.63
N LEU A 63 -9.97 -4.00 3.38
CA LEU A 63 -10.87 -2.85 3.55
C LEU A 63 -10.91 -2.32 4.98
N TYR A 64 -10.47 -3.13 5.95
CA TYR A 64 -10.42 -2.85 7.38
C TYR A 64 -8.99 -2.65 7.90
N PHE A 65 -7.98 -2.53 7.03
CA PHE A 65 -6.61 -2.21 7.42
C PHE A 65 -6.50 -0.81 8.03
N GLN A 66 -5.48 -0.58 8.86
CA GLN A 66 -5.38 0.60 9.71
C GLN A 66 -5.22 1.93 8.97
N GLN A 67 -4.45 1.95 7.89
CA GLN A 67 -4.11 3.18 7.15
C GLN A 67 -4.50 3.05 5.68
N ILE A 68 -4.77 4.19 5.06
CA ILE A 68 -4.93 4.34 3.62
C ILE A 68 -3.88 5.35 3.14
N ILE A 69 -3.13 4.98 2.11
CA ILE A 69 -2.23 5.86 1.38
C ILE A 69 -2.95 6.20 0.07
N GLU A 70 -3.44 7.42 -0.05
CA GLU A 70 -4.03 7.95 -1.28
C GLU A 70 -2.93 8.56 -2.13
N ILE A 71 -2.87 8.19 -3.41
CA ILE A 71 -1.87 8.65 -4.36
C ILE A 71 -2.64 9.17 -5.56
N PHE A 72 -2.48 10.45 -5.85
CA PHE A 72 -3.14 11.10 -6.97
C PHE A 72 -2.13 11.98 -7.74
N PRO A 73 -2.27 12.07 -9.07
CA PRO A 73 -1.46 12.98 -9.87
C PRO A 73 -1.57 14.42 -9.37
N ASP A 74 -0.46 15.16 -9.38
CA ASP A 74 -0.51 16.61 -9.23
C ASP A 74 -1.36 17.19 -10.37
N GLU A 75 -2.46 17.87 -10.01
CA GLU A 75 -3.40 18.47 -10.96
C GLU A 75 -2.74 19.51 -11.89
N THR A 76 -1.59 20.05 -11.51
CA THR A 76 -0.82 21.01 -12.28
C THR A 76 0.15 20.36 -13.28
N LYS A 77 0.27 19.03 -13.26
CA LYS A 77 1.21 18.25 -14.06
C LYS A 77 0.51 17.21 -14.92
N THR A 78 1.18 16.80 -15.99
CA THR A 78 0.77 15.63 -16.79
C THR A 78 1.56 14.42 -16.29
N VAL A 79 0.92 13.60 -15.45
CA VAL A 79 1.48 12.32 -15.01
C VAL A 79 1.04 11.22 -15.96
N SER A 80 1.96 10.38 -16.42
CA SER A 80 1.61 9.22 -17.23
C SER A 80 1.19 8.03 -16.36
N LEU A 81 0.36 7.15 -16.92
CA LEU A 81 -0.04 5.91 -16.25
C LEU A 81 1.19 5.04 -15.90
N GLU A 82 2.23 5.03 -16.73
CA GLU A 82 3.46 4.28 -16.47
C GLU A 82 4.19 4.81 -15.22
N ASN A 83 4.28 6.13 -15.06
CA ASN A 83 4.87 6.75 -13.87
C ASN A 83 4.04 6.42 -12.63
N GLN A 84 2.71 6.45 -12.76
CA GLN A 84 1.80 6.08 -11.69
C GLN A 84 2.01 4.63 -11.24
N ILE A 85 2.01 3.69 -12.18
CA ILE A 85 2.27 2.27 -11.93
C ILE A 85 3.62 2.09 -11.26
N ALA A 86 4.67 2.75 -11.75
CA ALA A 86 6.02 2.64 -11.19
C ALA A 86 6.07 3.08 -9.73
N LEU A 87 5.43 4.21 -9.39
CA LEU A 87 5.37 4.73 -8.04
C LEU A 87 4.59 3.80 -7.09
N VAL A 88 3.37 3.44 -7.45
CA VAL A 88 2.51 2.55 -6.64
C VAL A 88 3.20 1.19 -6.43
N SER A 89 3.80 0.65 -7.49
CA SER A 89 4.57 -0.60 -7.43
C SER A 89 5.73 -0.53 -6.45
N ARG A 90 6.50 0.57 -6.48
CA ARG A 90 7.62 0.79 -5.57
C ARG A 90 7.17 0.83 -4.11
N ILE A 91 6.06 1.51 -3.82
CA ILE A 91 5.50 1.57 -2.45
C ILE A 91 5.06 0.18 -2.00
N LEU A 92 4.25 -0.53 -2.78
CA LEU A 92 3.77 -1.87 -2.44
C LEU A 92 4.92 -2.86 -2.21
N GLN A 93 5.88 -2.93 -3.14
CA GLN A 93 7.02 -3.84 -3.03
C GLN A 93 7.85 -3.55 -1.79
N TYR A 94 8.07 -2.27 -1.47
CA TYR A 94 8.79 -1.88 -0.27
C TYR A 94 8.04 -2.30 1.00
N LEU A 95 6.74 -2.02 1.10
CA LEU A 95 5.91 -2.43 2.23
C LEU A 95 5.93 -3.95 2.42
N TRP A 96 5.74 -4.72 1.34
CA TRP A 96 5.78 -6.17 1.40
C TRP A 96 7.16 -6.71 1.79
N SER A 97 8.25 -6.09 1.31
CA SER A 97 9.61 -6.48 1.70
C SER A 97 9.90 -6.25 3.18
N GLU A 98 9.19 -5.31 3.79
CA GLU A 98 9.24 -5.00 5.22
C GLU A 98 8.20 -5.80 6.03
N GLY A 99 7.52 -6.76 5.41
CA GLY A 99 6.53 -7.64 6.05
C GLY A 99 5.17 -6.99 6.32
N VAL A 100 4.90 -5.82 5.75
CA VAL A 100 3.65 -5.07 5.98
C VAL A 100 2.55 -5.58 5.06
N PRO A 101 1.37 -5.99 5.59
CA PRO A 101 0.21 -6.27 4.76
C PRO A 101 -0.27 -5.01 4.05
N ALA A 102 -0.32 -5.04 2.72
CA ALA A 102 -0.77 -3.92 1.91
C ALA A 102 -1.47 -4.39 0.64
N VAL A 103 -2.56 -3.71 0.27
CA VAL A 103 -3.35 -3.99 -0.94
C VAL A 103 -3.71 -2.68 -1.63
N ALA A 104 -3.48 -2.59 -2.94
CA ALA A 104 -3.91 -1.46 -3.76
C ALA A 104 -5.33 -1.64 -4.28
N ALA A 105 -6.07 -0.53 -4.37
CA ALA A 105 -7.38 -0.41 -4.98
C ALA A 105 -7.36 0.72 -6.02
N CYS A 106 -7.41 0.37 -7.30
CA CYS A 106 -7.35 1.30 -8.45
C CYS A 106 -7.68 0.60 -9.78
N ASP A 107 -8.03 1.37 -10.82
CA ASP A 107 -8.43 0.85 -12.14
C ASP A 107 -7.32 0.09 -12.89
N TYR A 108 -6.07 0.17 -12.43
CA TYR A 108 -4.90 -0.48 -13.03
C TYR A 108 -4.24 -1.51 -12.12
N GLU A 109 -4.96 -2.04 -11.12
CA GLU A 109 -4.49 -3.12 -10.23
C GLU A 109 -3.82 -4.27 -10.97
N ASN A 110 -4.38 -4.69 -12.11
CA ASN A 110 -3.88 -5.78 -12.94
C ASN A 110 -2.51 -5.51 -13.58
N LYS A 111 -2.06 -4.25 -13.58
CA LYS A 111 -0.72 -3.85 -14.05
C LYS A 111 0.28 -3.72 -12.91
N LEU A 112 -0.18 -3.75 -11.66
CA LEU A 112 0.67 -3.71 -10.47
C LEU A 112 1.26 -5.10 -10.18
N PRO A 113 2.42 -5.16 -9.51
CA PRO A 113 2.96 -6.40 -8.98
C PRO A 113 1.90 -7.16 -8.18
N ASN A 114 1.82 -8.48 -8.37
CA ASN A 114 0.88 -9.33 -7.65
C ASN A 114 -0.60 -8.89 -7.76
N ASN A 115 -0.99 -8.20 -8.85
CA ASN A 115 -2.31 -7.61 -9.05
C ASN A 115 -2.72 -6.68 -7.90
N GLY A 116 -1.80 -5.85 -7.42
CA GLY A 116 -2.03 -4.96 -6.29
C GLY A 116 -2.11 -5.67 -4.93
N GLY A 117 -1.91 -6.99 -4.87
CA GLY A 117 -1.94 -7.78 -3.64
C GLY A 117 -3.29 -8.42 -3.32
N TYR A 118 -4.38 -8.00 -3.97
CA TYR A 118 -5.70 -8.58 -3.72
C TYR A 118 -5.74 -10.06 -4.13
N LYS A 119 -6.27 -10.91 -3.24
CA LYS A 119 -6.31 -12.38 -3.40
C LYS A 119 -4.94 -13.04 -3.59
N ASN A 120 -3.82 -12.36 -3.29
CA ASN A 120 -2.49 -12.94 -3.39
C ASN A 120 -2.03 -13.53 -2.06
N THR A 121 -1.75 -14.83 -2.02
CA THR A 121 -1.37 -15.55 -0.79
C THR A 121 0.13 -15.52 -0.48
N VAL A 122 0.94 -14.92 -1.37
CA VAL A 122 2.40 -14.80 -1.21
C VAL A 122 2.78 -13.50 -0.49
N ILE A 123 1.95 -12.47 -0.60
CA ILE A 123 2.19 -11.19 0.09
C ILE A 123 1.87 -11.29 1.59
N PRO A 124 2.45 -10.43 2.44
CA PRO A 124 2.13 -10.42 3.86
C PRO A 124 0.65 -10.21 4.15
N TRP A 125 0.14 -10.89 5.18
CA TRP A 125 -1.20 -10.69 5.72
C TRP A 125 -1.17 -10.65 7.25
N VAL A 126 -2.17 -10.04 7.87
CA VAL A 126 -2.25 -9.73 9.32
C VAL A 126 -1.91 -10.92 10.23
N ASN A 127 -2.22 -12.15 9.81
CA ASN A 127 -2.02 -13.38 10.57
C ASN A 127 -1.08 -14.40 9.87
N SER A 128 -0.19 -13.94 9.00
CA SER A 128 0.62 -14.83 8.14
C SER A 128 1.74 -15.62 8.85
N GLU A 129 1.72 -15.75 10.17
CA GLU A 129 2.58 -16.71 10.91
C GLU A 129 2.32 -18.20 10.59
N ARG A 130 1.51 -18.55 9.57
CA ARG A 130 1.21 -19.95 9.20
C ARG A 130 2.03 -20.55 8.05
N THR A 131 2.98 -19.83 7.45
CA THR A 131 3.74 -20.38 6.29
C THR A 131 5.24 -20.55 6.52
N LYS A 132 5.73 -20.48 7.76
CA LYS A 132 7.13 -20.82 8.12
C LYS A 132 7.29 -22.07 9.00
N ALA A 133 6.25 -22.87 9.18
CA ALA A 133 6.35 -24.19 9.80
C ALA A 133 5.66 -25.21 8.89
N HIS A 134 6.42 -25.87 8.00
CA HIS A 134 6.19 -27.20 7.38
C HIS A 134 7.27 -27.47 6.29
N LYS A 135 8.52 -27.10 6.55
CA LYS A 135 9.68 -27.57 5.80
C LYS A 135 10.81 -27.93 6.77
N TYR A 136 10.51 -28.85 7.71
CA TYR A 136 11.49 -29.70 8.39
C TYR A 136 10.71 -30.85 9.02
N GLN A 137 10.43 -31.87 8.21
CA GLN A 137 10.33 -33.25 8.67
C GLN A 137 11.10 -34.07 7.63
N ASP A 138 12.40 -34.21 7.90
CA ASP A 138 13.17 -35.38 7.51
C ASP A 138 12.78 -36.54 8.43
#